data_AF-A0A1H5M7T4-F1
#
_entry.id   AF-A0A1H5M7T4-F1
#
_cell.length_a   1.000
_cell.length_b   1.000
_cell.length_c   1.000
_cell.angle_alpha   90.00
_cell.angle_beta   90.00
_cell.angle_gamma   90.00
#
_symmetry.space_group_name_H-M   'P 1'
#
loop_
_entity.id
_entity.type
_entity.pdbx_description
1 polymer ?
#
loop_
_entity_poly.entity_id
_entity_poly.type
_entity_poly.pdbx_seq_one_letter_code
_entity_poly.pdbx_strand_id
1 'polypeptide(L)' 'MATQLDRQNFQDRLNEGKAAYEAGDPSDACPYNMYGSVEERFGYRYWNRGWSMARSEAEARPQQPAEGSAGQ' A
#
# COMPACT_ATOMS: atom_id res chain seq x y z
N MET A 1 9.86 -19.76 -14.62
CA MET A 1 9.57 -20.01 -13.20
C MET A 1 10.01 -18.77 -12.42
N ALA A 2 9.09 -18.02 -11.80
CA ALA A 2 9.49 -16.94 -10.90
C ALA A 2 10.22 -17.57 -9.71
N THR A 3 11.46 -17.16 -9.47
CA THR A 3 12.30 -17.73 -8.41
C THR A 3 11.70 -17.38 -7.04
N GLN A 4 12.02 -18.15 -6.00
CA GLN A 4 11.53 -17.89 -4.64
C GLN A 4 11.90 -16.48 -4.14
N LEU A 5 13.01 -15.93 -4.65
CA LEU A 5 13.48 -14.56 -4.41
C LEU A 5 12.52 -13.49 -4.97
N ASP A 6 11.89 -13.74 -6.12
CA ASP A 6 10.93 -12.83 -6.75
C ASP A 6 9.64 -12.71 -5.91
N ARG A 7 9.19 -13.84 -5.35
CA ARG A 7 8.04 -13.88 -4.43
C ARG A 7 8.31 -13.16 -3.10
N GLN A 8 9.54 -13.22 -2.60
CA GLN A 8 9.92 -12.52 -1.38
C GLN A 8 10.00 -11.01 -1.60
N ASN A 9 10.64 -10.57 -2.69
CA ASN A 9 10.69 -9.16 -3.09
C ASN A 9 9.29 -8.60 -3.33
N PHE A 10 8.40 -9.37 -3.96
CA PHE A 10 7.01 -9.02 -4.14
C PHE A 10 6.30 -8.74 -2.79
N GLN A 11 6.39 -9.66 -1.83
CA GLN A 11 5.75 -9.52 -0.51
C GLN A 11 6.33 -8.34 0.28
N ASP A 12 7.64 -8.12 0.17
CA ASP A 12 8.33 -7.00 0.82
C ASP A 12 7.78 -5.65 0.33
N ARG A 13 7.70 -5.45 -0.99
CA ARG A 13 7.16 -4.22 -1.59
C ARG A 13 5.69 -4.01 -1.27
N LEU A 14 4.89 -5.08 -1.25
CA LEU A 14 3.50 -5.01 -0.82
C LEU A 14 3.37 -4.54 0.64
N ASN A 15 4.13 -5.14 1.55
CA ASN A 15 4.08 -4.80 2.98
C ASN A 15 4.57 -3.38 3.24
N GLU A 16 5.59 -2.92 2.52
CA GLU A 16 6.10 -1.56 2.61
C GLU A 16 5.03 -0.53 2.23
N GLY A 17 4.31 -0.74 1.12
CA GLY A 17 3.22 0.15 0.72
C GLY A 17 2.05 0.14 1.71
N LYS A 18 1.73 -1.03 2.28
CA LYS A 18 0.72 -1.15 3.33
C LYS A 18 1.12 -0.38 4.60
N ALA A 19 2.36 -0.55 5.06
CA ALA A 19 2.89 0.15 6.21
C ALA A 19 2.90 1.66 6.01
N ALA A 20 3.21 2.15 4.81
CA ALA A 20 3.14 3.57 4.48
C ALA A 20 1.71 4.13 4.61
N TYR A 21 0.70 3.41 4.11
CA TYR A 21 -0.69 3.81 4.32
C TYR A 21 -1.06 3.84 5.82
N GLU A 22 -0.67 2.82 6.58
CA GLU A 22 -0.93 2.73 8.01
C GLU A 22 -0.21 3.84 8.81
N ALA A 23 0.93 4.33 8.32
CA ALA A 23 1.63 5.50 8.85
C ALA A 23 0.98 6.85 8.46
N GLY A 24 0.03 6.84 7.51
CA GLY A 24 -0.62 8.04 6.99
C GLY A 24 0.11 8.70 5.81
N ASP A 25 1.10 8.02 5.22
CA ASP A 25 1.83 8.54 4.08
C ASP A 25 0.95 8.58 2.81
N PRO A 26 1.06 9.63 1.99
CA PRO A 26 0.36 9.68 0.71
C PRO A 26 0.97 8.67 -0.28
N SER A 27 0.20 8.28 -1.29
CA SER A 27 0.67 7.40 -2.37
C SER A 27 1.87 7.97 -3.16
N ASP A 28 2.08 9.29 -3.11
CA ASP A 28 3.22 9.98 -3.75
C ASP A 28 4.53 9.82 -2.96
N ALA A 29 4.47 9.38 -1.69
CA ALA A 29 5.64 9.05 -0.87
C ALA A 29 6.34 7.75 -1.30
N CYS A 30 5.87 7.12 -2.38
CA CYS A 30 6.48 5.94 -2.97
C CYS A 30 7.97 6.22 -3.29
N PRO A 31 8.93 5.48 -2.71
CA PRO A 31 10.35 5.74 -2.92
C PRO A 31 10.84 5.29 -4.31
N TYR A 32 10.01 4.59 -5.08
CA TYR A 32 10.38 4.02 -6.37
C TYR A 32 9.93 4.90 -7.54
N ASN A 33 10.74 4.96 -8.60
CA ASN A 33 10.39 5.67 -9.81
C ASN A 33 9.66 4.77 -10.83
N MET A 34 8.45 5.16 -11.25
CA MET A 34 7.69 4.45 -12.30
C MET A 34 8.33 4.48 -13.69
N TYR A 35 9.26 5.41 -13.92
CA TYR A 35 10.02 5.56 -15.16
C TYR A 35 11.49 5.14 -15.01
N GLY A 36 11.85 4.60 -13.84
CA GLY A 36 13.20 4.15 -13.52
C GLY A 36 13.56 2.78 -14.09
N SER A 37 14.52 2.13 -13.44
CA SER A 37 14.98 0.78 -13.79
C SER A 37 13.88 -0.27 -13.63
N VAL A 38 14.08 -1.48 -14.17
CA VAL A 38 13.09 -2.58 -14.03
C VAL A 38 12.76 -2.86 -12.57
N GLU A 39 13.75 -2.82 -11.68
CA GLU A 39 13.57 -3.00 -10.24
C GLU A 39 12.77 -1.87 -9.59
N GLU A 40 12.98 -0.62 -10.01
CA GLU A 40 12.20 0.52 -9.51
C GLU A 40 10.75 0.43 -10.00
N ARG A 41 10.53 0.04 -11.25
CA ARG A 41 9.19 -0.16 -11.81
C ARG A 41 8.46 -1.31 -11.13
N PHE A 42 9.19 -2.36 -10.78
CA PHE A 42 8.69 -3.48 -9.97
C PHE A 42 8.28 -2.96 -8.59
N GLY A 43 9.19 -2.28 -7.89
CA GLY A 43 8.93 -1.67 -6.57
C GLY A 43 7.72 -0.75 -6.59
N TYR A 44 7.67 0.19 -7.54
CA TYR A 44 6.57 1.15 -7.69
C TYR A 44 5.22 0.47 -7.82
N ARG A 45 5.11 -0.54 -8.70
CA ARG A 45 3.85 -1.26 -8.95
C ARG A 45 3.35 -1.98 -7.70
N TYR A 46 4.23 -2.67 -6.98
CA TYR A 46 3.82 -3.47 -5.83
C TYR A 46 3.68 -2.64 -4.56
N TRP A 47 4.50 -1.61 -4.37
CA TRP A 47 4.31 -0.65 -3.30
C TRP A 47 2.94 0.05 -3.41
N ASN A 48 2.61 0.61 -4.59
CA ASN A 48 1.31 1.26 -4.80
C ASN A 48 0.14 0.28 -4.62
N ARG A 49 0.32 -0.98 -5.03
CA ARG A 49 -0.68 -2.02 -4.79
C ARG A 49 -0.88 -2.30 -3.30
N GLY A 50 0.20 -2.41 -2.53
CA GLY A 50 0.16 -2.56 -1.07
C GLY A 50 -0.59 -1.42 -0.40
N TRP A 51 -0.23 -0.18 -0.75
CA TRP A 51 -0.87 1.04 -0.27
C TRP A 51 -2.36 1.08 -0.60
N SER A 52 -2.72 0.81 -1.86
CA SER A 52 -4.13 0.80 -2.29
C SER A 52 -4.93 -0.31 -1.62
N MET A 53 -4.34 -1.48 -1.36
CA MET A 53 -5.02 -2.54 -0.63
C MET A 53 -5.28 -2.13 0.82
N ALA A 54 -4.30 -1.56 1.51
CA ALA A 54 -4.45 -1.08 2.88
C ALA A 54 -5.52 0.03 2.97
N ARG A 55 -5.53 0.94 1.99
CA ARG A 55 -6.60 1.93 1.83
C ARG A 55 -7.97 1.28 1.66
N SER A 56 -8.10 0.36 0.70
CA SER A 56 -9.37 -0.33 0.47
C SER A 56 -9.80 -1.18 1.68
N GLU A 57 -8.88 -1.78 2.42
CA GLU A 57 -9.17 -2.48 3.68
C GLU A 57 -9.67 -1.52 4.76
N ALA A 58 -9.09 -0.32 4.86
CA ALA A 58 -9.53 0.71 5.79
C ALA A 58 -10.89 1.32 5.39
N GLU A 59 -11.15 1.49 4.09
CA GLU A 59 -12.45 1.93 3.55
C GLU A 59 -13.52 0.82 3.67
N ALA A 60 -13.13 -0.45 3.51
CA ALA A 60 -14.03 -1.61 3.61
C ALA A 60 -14.30 -2.04 5.05
N ARG A 61 -13.44 -1.67 5.99
CA ARG A 61 -13.82 -1.68 7.41
C ARG A 61 -14.97 -0.71 7.53
N PRO A 62 -16.20 -1.17 7.83
CA PRO A 62 -17.27 -0.24 8.13
C PRO A 62 -16.72 0.64 9.23
N GLN A 63 -16.70 1.96 9.01
CA GLN A 63 -16.57 2.88 10.11
C GLN A 63 -17.62 2.41 11.11
N GLN A 64 -17.17 1.77 12.20
CA GLN A 64 -17.99 1.73 13.39
C GLN A 64 -18.38 3.19 13.55
N PRO A 65 -19.67 3.53 13.45
CA PRO A 65 -20.09 4.91 13.50
C PRO A 65 -19.41 5.47 14.74
N ALA A 66 -18.60 6.50 14.55
CA ALA A 66 -17.99 7.19 15.66
C ALA A 66 -19.11 7.45 16.67
N GLU A 67 -19.03 6.80 17.83
CA GLU A 67 -19.91 7.09 18.94
C GLU A 67 -19.83 8.59 19.17
N GLY A 68 -20.92 9.30 18.89
CA GLY A 68 -21.04 10.73 19.15
C GLY A 68 -21.15 11.61 17.91
N SER A 69 -22.32 11.62 17.27
CA SER A 69 -22.98 12.89 16.92
C SER A 69 -24.48 12.64 16.74
N ALA A 70 -25.14 12.36 17.86
CA ALA A 70 -26.55 12.68 17.99
C ALA A 70 -26.69 14.21 18.10
N GLY A 71 -27.53 14.82 17.26
CA GLY A 71 -27.90 16.24 17.28
C GLY A 71 -27.46 16.96 15.99
N GLN A 72 -28.32 17.60 15.22
CA GLN A 72 -29.72 18.01 15.40
C GLN A 72 -30.49 17.93 14.08
#